data_AF-A0AAV4IY79-F1
#
_entry.id   AF-A0AAV4IY79-F1
#
_cell.length_a   1.000
_cell.length_b   1.000
_cell.length_c   1.000
_cell.angle_alpha   90.00
_cell.angle_beta   90.00
_cell.angle_gamma   90.00
#
_symmetry.space_group_name_H-M   'P 1'
#
loop_
_entity.id
_entity.type
_entity.pdbx_description
1 polymer ?
#
loop_
_entity_poly.entity_id
_entity_poly.type
_entity_poly.pdbx_seq_one_letter_code
_entity_poly.pdbx_strand_id
1 'polypeptide(L)'
;MLEEKNRRYRAYLNEKSPSRKAALDNNRNTVKRKLREMQNTWLSQKADEIQSYADRNDTKWFYDAAVTHQRRRHQKTSPCEQQPRPGYTSTLPEVEKAIGQLSRGKALGADGILADVYKHGGPQTRKKLTELFHTMWVQRAVP
;
A
#
# COMPACT_ATOMS: atom_id res chain seq x y z
N MET A 1 16.89 -6.58 21.96
CA MET A 1 15.51 -6.97 21.55
C MET A 1 15.50 -8.09 20.51
N LEU A 2 16.25 -7.94 19.42
CA LEU A 2 16.30 -8.96 18.36
C LEU A 2 16.98 -10.25 18.84
N GLU A 3 18.09 -10.13 19.56
CA GLU A 3 18.81 -11.25 20.18
C GLU A 3 17.92 -12.05 21.13
N GLU A 4 17.16 -11.37 22.00
CA GLU A 4 16.23 -12.02 22.95
C GLU A 4 15.11 -12.77 22.23
N LYS A 5 14.54 -12.17 21.17
CA LYS A 5 13.56 -12.83 20.30
C LYS A 5 14.17 -14.08 19.65
N ASN A 6 15.39 -13.99 19.13
CA ASN A 6 16.07 -15.10 18.47
C ASN A 6 16.41 -16.23 19.45
N ARG A 7 16.89 -15.91 20.65
CA ARG A 7 17.15 -16.85 21.73
C ARG A 7 15.92 -17.67 22.09
N ARG A 8 14.77 -17.01 22.22
CA ARG A 8 13.49 -17.64 22.60
C ARG A 8 12.87 -18.44 21.47
N TYR A 9 13.07 -17.99 20.23
CA TYR A 9 12.70 -18.76 19.05
C TYR A 9 13.50 -20.07 18.97
N ARG A 10 14.82 -20.03 19.22
CA ARG A 10 15.66 -21.24 19.28
C ARG A 10 15.24 -22.19 20.41
N ALA A 11 14.96 -21.66 21.60
CA ALA A 11 14.48 -22.47 22.72
C ALA A 11 13.12 -23.14 22.44
N TYR A 12 12.22 -22.46 21.73
CA TYR A 12 10.94 -23.02 21.27
C TYR A 12 11.11 -24.11 20.19
N LEU A 13 12.09 -23.94 19.29
CA LEU A 13 12.40 -24.96 18.29
C LEU A 13 13.01 -26.23 18.89
N ASN A 14 13.85 -26.09 19.92
CA ASN A 14 14.46 -27.22 20.61
C ASN A 14 13.42 -28.06 21.38
N GLU A 15 12.46 -27.42 22.07
CA GLU A 15 11.31 -28.14 22.64
C GLU A 15 10.03 -27.29 22.51
N LYS A 16 9.03 -27.84 21.81
CA LYS A 16 7.74 -27.19 21.62
C LYS A 16 6.87 -27.39 22.86
N SER A 17 6.92 -26.42 23.76
CA SER A 17 6.09 -26.37 24.97
C SER A 17 5.19 -25.12 25.00
N PRO A 18 3.96 -25.19 25.55
CA PRO A 18 3.07 -24.04 25.71
C PRO A 18 3.72 -22.86 26.45
N SER A 19 4.56 -23.14 27.44
CA SER A 19 5.26 -22.09 28.22
C SER A 19 6.28 -21.32 27.38
N ARG A 20 7.04 -22.02 26.52
CA ARG A 20 8.02 -21.39 25.61
C ARG A 20 7.33 -20.62 24.48
N LYS A 21 6.17 -21.11 24.00
CA LYS A 21 5.33 -20.39 23.05
C LYS A 21 4.83 -19.07 23.65
N ALA A 22 4.29 -19.10 24.87
CA ALA A 22 3.86 -17.90 25.57
C ALA A 22 5.00 -16.89 25.77
N ALA A 23 6.19 -17.35 26.12
CA ALA A 23 7.37 -16.50 26.25
C ALA A 23 7.81 -15.86 24.92
N LEU A 24 7.75 -16.60 23.81
CA LEU A 24 8.03 -16.07 22.47
C LEU A 24 7.00 -15.01 22.05
N ASP A 25 5.72 -15.25 22.31
CA ASP A 25 4.66 -14.33 21.96
C ASP A 25 4.70 -13.05 22.80
N ASN A 26 5.04 -13.14 24.10
CA ASN A 26 5.28 -11.96 24.93
C ASN A 26 6.43 -11.09 24.38
N ASN A 27 7.54 -11.72 23.96
CA ASN A 27 8.64 -11.00 23.34
C ASN A 27 8.26 -10.37 22.00
N ARG A 28 7.52 -11.08 21.15
CA ARG A 28 6.97 -10.52 19.90
C ARG A 28 6.08 -9.30 20.18
N ASN A 29 5.22 -9.39 21.19
CA ASN A 29 4.33 -8.30 21.59
C ASN A 29 5.11 -7.10 22.14
N THR A 30 6.19 -7.34 22.89
CA THR A 30 7.09 -6.29 23.37
C THR A 30 7.75 -5.53 22.22
N VAL A 31 8.27 -6.26 21.23
CA VAL A 31 8.87 -5.64 20.04
C VAL A 31 7.84 -4.85 19.24
N LYS A 32 6.64 -5.43 19.01
CA LYS A 32 5.53 -4.74 18.33
C LYS A 32 5.09 -3.48 19.09
N ARG A 33 5.02 -3.55 20.42
CA ARG A 33 4.68 -2.41 21.27
C ARG A 33 5.71 -1.30 21.13
N LYS A 34 7.00 -1.59 21.29
CA LYS A 34 8.05 -0.56 21.12
C LYS A 34 8.05 0.07 19.74
N LEU A 35 7.82 -0.73 18.69
CA LEU A 35 7.71 -0.20 17.34
C LEU A 35 6.51 0.76 17.19
N ARG A 36 5.37 0.41 17.79
CA ARG A 36 4.20 1.30 17.83
C ARG A 36 4.44 2.55 18.66
N GLU A 37 5.11 2.44 19.80
CA GLU A 37 5.47 3.60 20.62
C GLU A 37 6.35 4.57 19.83
N MET A 38 7.40 4.07 19.17
CA MET A 38 8.25 4.92 18.30
C MET A 38 7.46 5.58 17.17
N GLN A 39 6.55 4.85 16.53
CA GLN A 39 5.68 5.40 15.48
C GLN A 39 4.73 6.47 16.03
N ASN A 40 4.12 6.22 17.18
CA ASN A 40 3.19 7.13 17.82
C ASN A 40 3.90 8.41 18.28
N THR A 41 5.12 8.31 18.83
CA THR A 41 5.93 9.47 19.20
C THR A 41 6.21 10.35 17.98
N TRP A 42 6.63 9.75 16.86
CA TRP A 42 6.86 10.51 15.63
C TRP A 42 5.57 11.13 15.07
N LEU A 43 4.45 10.39 15.10
CA LEU A 43 3.15 10.92 14.67
C LEU A 43 2.68 12.08 15.54
N SER A 44 2.88 12.01 16.85
CA SER A 44 2.58 13.09 17.78
C SER A 44 3.40 14.33 17.45
N GLN A 45 4.71 14.18 17.29
CA GLN A 45 5.60 15.30 16.92
C GLN A 45 5.20 15.94 15.58
N LYS A 46 4.80 15.12 14.60
CA LYS A 46 4.36 15.62 13.30
C LYS A 46 3.00 16.34 13.40
N ALA A 47 2.11 15.87 14.26
CA ALA A 47 0.84 16.54 14.53
C ALA A 47 1.09 17.92 15.18
N ASP A 48 1.99 18.00 16.15
CA ASP A 48 2.37 19.25 16.81
C ASP A 48 2.98 20.25 15.80
N GLU A 49 3.82 19.78 14.88
CA GLU A 49 4.40 20.59 13.80
C GLU A 49 3.31 21.15 12.87
N ILE A 50 2.38 20.30 12.41
CA ILE A 50 1.26 20.72 11.57
C ILE A 50 0.35 21.71 12.31
N GLN A 51 0.05 21.45 13.57
CA GLN A 51 -0.73 22.33 14.42
C GLN A 51 -0.05 23.70 14.57
N SER A 52 1.28 23.73 14.74
CA SER A 52 2.01 24.99 14.85
C SER A 52 1.92 25.90 13.61
N TYR A 53 1.74 25.32 12.41
CA TYR A 53 1.49 26.09 11.19
C TYR A 53 0.07 26.66 11.14
N ALA A 54 -0.91 25.90 11.65
CA ALA A 54 -2.28 26.39 11.79
C ALA A 54 -2.36 27.55 12.78
N ASP A 55 -1.70 27.43 13.93
CA ASP A 55 -1.69 28.47 14.98
C ASP A 55 -1.03 29.77 14.50
N ARG A 56 -0.09 29.68 13.54
CA ARG A 56 0.58 30.83 12.89
C ARG A 56 -0.17 31.37 11.67
N ASN A 57 -1.33 30.80 11.33
CA ASN A 57 -2.11 31.09 10.13
C ASN A 57 -1.32 30.95 8.81
N ASP A 58 -0.29 30.09 8.81
CA ASP A 58 0.55 29.85 7.64
C ASP A 58 -0.04 28.73 6.79
N THR A 59 -1.06 29.10 6.01
CA THR A 59 -1.86 28.18 5.20
C THR A 59 -1.04 27.41 4.14
N LYS A 60 0.04 28.03 3.64
CA LYS A 60 0.92 27.41 2.65
C LYS A 60 1.71 26.24 3.23
N TRP A 61 2.36 26.45 4.38
CA TRP A 61 3.15 25.40 5.03
C TRP A 61 2.27 24.36 5.73
N PHE A 62 1.09 24.75 6.23
CA PHE A 62 0.09 23.81 6.72
C PHE A 62 -0.34 22.81 5.64
N TYR A 63 -0.70 23.29 4.45
CA TYR A 63 -1.12 22.44 3.34
C TYR A 63 0.02 21.54 2.82
N ASP A 64 1.23 22.08 2.67
CA ASP A 64 2.40 21.30 2.21
C ASP A 64 2.77 20.19 3.20
N ALA A 65 2.75 20.48 4.51
CA ALA A 65 3.03 19.49 5.55
C ALA A 65 1.97 18.37 5.60
N ALA A 66 0.69 18.72 5.43
CA ALA A 66 -0.42 17.76 5.39
C ALA A 66 -0.31 16.82 4.17
N VAL A 67 -0.04 17.37 2.97
CA VAL A 67 0.08 16.59 1.73
C VAL A 67 1.34 15.70 1.73
N THR A 68 2.45 16.19 2.28
CA THR A 68 3.72 15.44 2.35
C THR A 68 3.63 14.21 3.25
N HIS A 69 2.86 14.28 4.35
CA HIS A 69 2.64 13.12 5.23
C HIS A 69 1.85 12.00 4.52
N GLN A 70 0.82 12.35 3.75
CA GLN A 70 0.01 11.41 2.97
C GLN A 70 0.86 10.61 1.97
N ARG A 71 1.76 11.28 1.25
CA ARG A 71 2.62 10.68 0.21
C ARG A 71 3.62 9.66 0.77
N ARG A 72 4.11 9.84 2.00
CA ARG A 72 5.04 8.91 2.66
C ARG A 72 4.34 7.69 3.27
N ARG A 73 3.08 7.79 3.68
CA ARG A 73 2.31 6.67 4.25
C ARG A 73 1.99 5.58 3.21
N HIS A 74 1.93 5.95 1.93
CA HIS A 74 1.72 5.02 0.81
C HIS A 74 2.99 4.33 0.26
N GLN A 75 4.20 4.68 0.74
CA GLN A 75 5.43 3.99 0.31
C GLN A 75 5.70 2.66 1.04
N LYS A 76 4.90 2.29 2.06
CA LYS A 76 5.06 1.02 2.81
C LYS A 76 4.18 -0.14 2.34
N THR A 77 3.60 -0.05 1.15
CA THR A 77 3.07 -1.22 0.43
C THR A 77 3.68 -1.27 -0.96
N SER A 78 4.89 -1.85 -1.04
CA SER A 78 5.38 -2.42 -2.29
C SER A 78 5.13 -3.91 -2.25
N PRO A 79 4.27 -4.42 -3.14
CA PRO A 79 4.65 -5.59 -3.90
C PRO A 79 4.88 -5.20 -5.35
N CYS A 80 6.12 -5.43 -5.79
CA CYS A 80 6.52 -5.62 -7.18
C CYS A 80 6.57 -4.35 -8.05
N GLU A 81 7.73 -3.70 -8.02
CA GLU A 81 8.31 -3.16 -9.23
C GLU A 81 8.57 -4.33 -10.20
N GLN A 82 7.58 -4.66 -11.03
CA GLN A 82 7.83 -5.49 -12.20
C GLN A 82 8.54 -4.60 -13.21
N GLN A 83 9.85 -4.82 -13.35
CA GLN A 83 10.61 -4.33 -14.50
C GLN A 83 9.85 -4.71 -15.78
N PRO A 84 9.82 -3.83 -16.80
CA PRO A 84 9.19 -4.13 -18.07
C PRO A 84 9.88 -5.36 -18.68
N ARG A 85 9.18 -6.50 -18.70
CA ARG A 85 9.62 -7.67 -19.44
C ARG A 85 9.35 -7.43 -20.92
N PRO A 86 10.37 -7.52 -21.79
CA PRO A 86 10.18 -7.32 -23.22
C PRO A 86 9.37 -8.50 -23.78
N GLY A 87 8.13 -8.24 -24.20
CA GLY A 87 7.28 -9.22 -24.89
C GLY A 87 5.82 -9.32 -24.42
N TYR A 88 5.39 -8.60 -23.39
CA TYR A 88 4.00 -8.67 -22.91
C TYR A 88 3.08 -7.81 -23.80
N THR A 89 2.39 -8.45 -24.74
CA THR A 89 1.14 -7.91 -25.27
C THR A 89 0.10 -8.03 -24.15
N SER A 90 -0.60 -6.93 -23.83
CA SER A 90 -1.71 -6.98 -22.87
C SER A 90 -2.69 -8.06 -23.31
N THR A 91 -2.78 -9.16 -22.56
CA THR A 91 -3.66 -10.29 -22.90
C THR A 91 -4.97 -10.17 -22.12
N LEU A 92 -6.08 -10.62 -22.74
CA LEU A 92 -7.42 -10.60 -22.13
C LEU A 92 -7.47 -11.15 -20.68
N PRO A 93 -6.83 -12.28 -20.32
CA PRO A 93 -6.83 -12.77 -18.93
C PRO A 93 -6.13 -11.83 -17.94
N GLU A 94 -5.14 -11.06 -18.38
CA GLU A 94 -4.42 -10.10 -17.54
C GLU A 94 -5.28 -8.87 -17.25
N VAL A 95 -6.01 -8.37 -18.25
CA VAL A 95 -7.00 -7.29 -18.09
C VAL A 95 -8.12 -7.72 -17.16
N GLU A 96 -8.62 -8.94 -17.29
CA GLU A 96 -9.64 -9.49 -16.38
C GLU A 96 -9.16 -9.57 -14.93
N LYS A 97 -7.92 -10.03 -14.72
CA LYS A 97 -7.30 -10.08 -13.40
C LYS A 97 -7.13 -8.68 -12.80
N ALA A 98 -6.69 -7.70 -13.60
CA ALA A 98 -6.54 -6.31 -13.17
C ALA A 98 -7.89 -5.67 -12.79
N ILE A 99 -8.95 -5.90 -13.59
CA ILE A 99 -10.31 -5.46 -13.28
C ILE A 99 -10.81 -6.09 -11.97
N GLY A 100 -10.50 -7.37 -11.74
CA GLY A 100 -10.81 -8.07 -10.50
C GLY A 100 -10.17 -7.43 -9.26
N GLN A 101 -8.96 -6.90 -9.41
CA GLN A 101 -8.19 -6.23 -8.33
C GLN A 101 -8.69 -4.82 -8.00
N LEU A 102 -9.52 -4.19 -8.83
CA LEU A 102 -10.07 -2.87 -8.55
C LEU A 102 -10.92 -2.90 -7.26
N SER A 103 -10.91 -1.82 -6.48
CA SER A 103 -11.77 -1.69 -5.28
C SER A 103 -13.14 -1.17 -5.69
N ARG A 104 -14.22 -1.72 -5.13
CA ARG A 104 -15.59 -1.19 -5.32
C ARG A 104 -15.82 0.02 -4.41
N GLY A 105 -16.67 0.97 -4.82
CA GLY A 105 -17.08 2.09 -3.99
C GLY A 105 -16.02 3.17 -3.73
N LYS A 106 -15.05 3.34 -4.64
CA LYS A 106 -14.12 4.49 -4.62
C LYS A 106 -14.78 5.70 -5.29
N ALA A 107 -14.45 6.91 -4.82
CA ALA A 107 -14.86 8.16 -5.44
C ALA A 107 -14.40 8.22 -6.91
N LEU A 108 -15.18 8.88 -7.78
CA LEU A 108 -14.84 9.07 -9.19
C LEU A 108 -13.44 9.70 -9.30
N GLY A 109 -12.60 9.17 -10.21
CA GLY A 109 -11.36 9.84 -10.58
C GLY A 109 -11.64 11.17 -11.27
N ALA A 110 -10.59 11.94 -11.56
CA ALA A 110 -10.71 13.21 -12.30
C ALA A 110 -11.30 13.02 -13.72
N ASP A 111 -11.28 11.79 -14.23
CA ASP A 111 -11.87 11.32 -15.48
C ASP A 111 -13.37 11.01 -15.38
N GLY A 112 -13.96 11.00 -14.18
CA GLY A 112 -15.39 10.78 -13.97
C GLY A 112 -15.85 9.32 -14.16
N ILE A 113 -14.94 8.37 -14.35
CA ILE A 113 -15.29 6.97 -14.64
C ILE A 113 -15.19 6.13 -13.36
N LEU A 114 -16.31 5.49 -12.96
CA LEU A 114 -16.30 4.56 -11.83
C LEU A 114 -15.61 3.24 -12.19
N ALA A 115 -14.79 2.73 -11.27
CA ALA A 115 -14.22 1.39 -11.36
C ALA A 115 -15.29 0.30 -11.52
N ASP A 116 -16.51 0.57 -11.07
CA ASP A 116 -17.66 -0.32 -11.21
C ASP A 116 -18.13 -0.46 -12.67
N VAL A 117 -17.92 0.56 -13.53
CA VAL A 117 -18.20 0.48 -14.97
C VAL A 117 -17.34 -0.61 -15.62
N TYR A 118 -16.08 -0.74 -15.20
CA TYR A 118 -15.18 -1.77 -15.71
C TYR A 118 -15.47 -3.16 -15.14
N LYS A 119 -15.99 -3.24 -13.91
CA LYS A 119 -16.38 -4.52 -13.28
C LYS A 119 -17.68 -5.09 -13.82
N HIS A 120 -18.65 -4.23 -14.12
CA HIS A 120 -19.95 -4.60 -14.67
C HIS A 120 -19.98 -4.58 -16.20
N GLY A 121 -18.98 -3.96 -16.83
CA GLY A 121 -18.74 -4.08 -18.25
C GLY A 121 -18.55 -5.54 -18.64
N GLY A 122 -19.43 -6.03 -19.51
CA GLY A 122 -19.40 -7.41 -19.99
C GLY A 122 -18.12 -7.73 -20.79
N PRO A 123 -18.05 -8.94 -21.40
CA PRO A 123 -16.89 -9.38 -22.17
C PRO A 123 -16.42 -8.38 -23.24
N GLN A 124 -17.33 -7.56 -23.76
CA GLN A 124 -17.09 -6.59 -24.81
C GLN A 124 -16.32 -5.36 -24.31
N THR A 125 -16.57 -4.92 -23.08
CA THR A 125 -15.81 -3.85 -22.44
C THR A 125 -14.36 -4.29 -22.22
N ARG A 126 -14.16 -5.54 -21.82
CA ARG A 126 -12.83 -6.12 -21.59
C ARG A 126 -12.02 -6.21 -22.88
N LYS A 127 -12.62 -6.71 -23.96
CA LYS A 127 -11.99 -6.79 -25.29
C LYS A 127 -11.53 -5.42 -25.79
N LYS A 128 -12.40 -4.40 -25.72
CA LYS A 128 -12.05 -3.03 -26.14
C LYS A 128 -10.93 -2.42 -25.30
N LEU A 129 -10.92 -2.68 -23.99
CA LEU A 129 -9.82 -2.24 -23.12
C LEU A 129 -8.50 -2.91 -23.49
N THR A 130 -8.51 -4.22 -23.77
CA THR A 130 -7.32 -4.95 -24.21
C THR A 130 -6.77 -4.39 -25.53
N GLU A 131 -7.64 -4.12 -26.50
CA GLU A 131 -7.26 -3.48 -27.77
C GLU A 131 -6.67 -2.08 -27.54
N LEU A 132 -7.32 -1.26 -26.69
CA LEU A 132 -6.86 0.08 -26.36
C LEU A 132 -5.47 0.07 -25.71
N PHE A 133 -5.25 -0.78 -24.70
CA PHE A 133 -3.95 -0.93 -24.05
C PHE A 133 -2.89 -1.46 -25.00
N HIS A 134 -3.24 -2.37 -25.91
CA HIS A 134 -2.33 -2.86 -26.94
C HIS A 134 -1.91 -1.71 -27.88
N THR A 135 -2.87 -0.91 -28.35
CA THR A 135 -2.61 0.25 -29.21
C THR A 135 -1.72 1.29 -28.51
N MET A 136 -2.05 1.68 -27.26
CA MET A 136 -1.23 2.62 -26.48
C MET A 136 0.19 2.11 -26.27
N TRP A 137 0.35 0.81 -26.02
CA TRP A 137 1.65 0.20 -25.75
C TRP A 137 2.53 0.09 -27.00
N VAL A 138 1.94 -0.23 -28.16
CA VAL A 138 2.66 -0.36 -29.44
C VAL A 138 2.94 1.01 -30.05
N GLN A 139 1.98 1.93 -30.00
CA GLN A 139 2.08 3.23 -30.67
C GLN A 139 2.65 4.34 -29.78
N ARG A 140 2.75 4.12 -28.45
CA ARG A 140 3.12 5.13 -27.44
C ARG A 140 2.32 6.43 -27.54
N ALA A 141 1.11 6.37 -28.10
CA ALA A 141 0.19 7.48 -28.28
C ALA A 141 -1.14 7.15 -27.61
N VAL A 142 -1.70 8.12 -26.91
CA VAL A 142 -3.05 8.05 -26.36
C VAL A 142 -4.00 8.56 -27.46
N PRO A 143 -4.98 7.77 -27.92
CA PRO A 143 -5.98 8.24 -28.88
C PRO A 143 -6.90 9.31 -28.28
#